data_AF-A0A844DIF0-F1
#
_entry.id   AF-A0A844DIF0-F1
#
_cell.length_a   1.000
_cell.length_b   1.000
_cell.length_c   1.000
_cell.angle_alpha   90.00
_cell.angle_beta   90.00
_cell.angle_gamma   90.00
#
_symmetry.space_group_name_H-M   'P 1'
#
loop_
_entity.id
_entity.type
_entity.pdbx_description
1 polymer ?
#
loop_
_entity_poly.entity_id
_entity_poly.type
_entity_poly.pdbx_seq_one_letter_code
_entity_poly.pdbx_strand_id
1 'polypeptide(L)'
;MKFNNGSERVRLENRWKKLRIQYREAGMSEDAIQAMYQFDLDVLNSERAYVDNTQPIFVTEDDEDSVDFKRYEKAITVTDVYHETKNRFAWVGEIKNEHLLAALEKLNAKDLELLTLFAYEGYTVTEISKVLHCSQPTISIKIKRITKFLKNFEFDAMD
;
A
#
# COMPACT_ATOMS: atom_id res chain seq x y z
N MET A 1 6.51 -17.16 28.81
CA MET A 1 7.18 -18.36 28.24
C MET A 1 6.91 -18.39 26.75
N LYS A 2 7.93 -18.63 25.91
CA LYS A 2 7.79 -18.67 24.43
C LYS A 2 7.18 -20.02 24.02
N PHE A 3 6.15 -20.00 23.16
CA PHE A 3 5.52 -21.21 22.64
C PHE A 3 6.54 -22.04 21.84
N ASN A 4 6.68 -23.33 22.16
CA ASN A 4 7.58 -24.25 21.44
C ASN A 4 6.76 -25.42 20.87
N ASN A 5 6.51 -25.35 19.56
CA ASN A 5 5.69 -26.30 18.82
C ASN A 5 6.13 -27.76 19.06
N GLY A 6 7.43 -28.05 18.96
CA GLY A 6 7.94 -29.41 19.11
C GLY A 6 7.64 -29.97 20.50
N SER A 7 7.89 -29.19 21.56
CA SER A 7 7.58 -29.65 22.91
C SER A 7 6.08 -29.74 23.20
N GLU A 8 5.26 -28.81 22.70
CA GLU A 8 3.82 -28.85 22.91
C GLU A 8 3.16 -30.02 22.20
N ARG A 9 3.60 -30.36 20.97
CA ARG A 9 3.15 -31.57 20.27
C ARG A 9 3.51 -32.84 21.04
N VAL A 10 4.72 -32.95 21.56
CA VAL A 10 5.14 -34.10 22.36
C VAL A 10 4.30 -34.22 23.64
N ARG A 11 4.01 -33.10 24.32
CA ARG A 11 3.13 -33.09 25.50
C ARG A 11 1.71 -33.52 25.15
N LEU A 12 1.16 -33.04 24.03
CA LEU A 12 -0.15 -33.42 23.56
C LEU A 12 -0.21 -34.94 23.30
N GLU A 13 0.73 -35.50 22.54
CA GLU A 13 0.75 -36.94 22.26
C GLU A 13 0.86 -37.78 23.52
N ASN A 14 1.69 -37.37 24.48
CA ASN A 14 1.86 -38.09 25.73
C ASN A 14 0.58 -38.09 26.59
N ARG A 15 -0.19 -37.01 26.59
CA ARG A 15 -1.53 -36.97 27.21
C ARG A 15 -2.49 -37.91 26.47
N TRP A 16 -2.50 -37.84 25.14
CA TRP A 16 -3.43 -38.59 24.30
C TRP A 16 -3.22 -40.11 24.31
N LYS A 17 -2.00 -40.60 24.58
CA LYS A 17 -1.76 -42.03 24.82
C LYS A 17 -2.63 -42.62 25.92
N LYS A 18 -2.82 -41.89 27.02
CA LYS A 18 -3.66 -42.33 28.15
C LYS A 18 -5.15 -42.11 27.88
N LEU A 19 -5.50 -40.95 27.31
CA LEU A 19 -6.89 -40.60 26.98
C LEU A 19 -7.52 -41.60 26.01
N ARG A 20 -6.81 -42.02 24.96
CA ARG A 20 -7.31 -43.03 24.01
C ARG A 20 -7.70 -44.35 24.70
N ILE A 21 -6.95 -44.78 25.72
CA ILE A 21 -7.27 -46.00 26.47
C ILE A 21 -8.53 -45.79 27.31
N GLN A 22 -8.56 -44.72 28.11
CA GLN A 22 -9.69 -44.39 28.99
C GLN A 22 -11.01 -44.23 28.21
N TYR A 23 -10.93 -43.61 27.04
CA TYR A 23 -12.08 -43.39 26.19
C TYR A 23 -12.61 -44.65 25.51
N ARG A 24 -11.73 -45.57 25.13
CA ARG A 24 -12.14 -46.90 24.65
C ARG A 24 -12.76 -47.72 25.77
N GLU A 25 -12.20 -47.68 26.98
CA GLU A 25 -12.76 -48.35 28.16
C GLU A 25 -14.14 -47.79 28.54
N ALA A 26 -14.36 -46.49 28.32
CA ALA A 26 -15.66 -45.84 28.49
C ALA A 26 -16.67 -46.14 27.36
N GLY A 27 -16.29 -46.94 26.36
CA GLY A 27 -17.17 -47.35 25.26
C GLY A 27 -17.34 -46.30 24.15
N MET A 28 -16.47 -45.29 24.06
CA MET A 28 -16.53 -44.33 22.95
C MET A 28 -16.03 -44.95 21.64
N SER A 29 -16.64 -44.54 20.53
CA SER A 29 -16.20 -44.94 19.19
C SER A 29 -14.84 -44.34 18.85
N GLU A 30 -14.06 -45.02 18.00
CA GLU A 30 -12.76 -44.51 17.55
C GLU A 30 -12.92 -43.18 16.80
N ASP A 31 -14.02 -42.99 16.08
CA ASP A 31 -14.34 -41.72 15.40
C ASP A 31 -14.51 -40.57 16.39
N ALA A 32 -15.20 -40.79 17.51
CA ALA A 32 -15.36 -39.77 18.55
C ALA A 32 -14.03 -39.45 19.22
N ILE A 33 -13.20 -40.47 19.50
CA ILE A 33 -11.86 -40.30 20.07
C ILE A 33 -10.96 -39.50 19.13
N GLN A 34 -11.02 -39.80 17.83
CA GLN A 34 -10.24 -39.11 16.82
C GLN A 34 -10.71 -37.65 16.64
N ALA A 35 -12.02 -37.40 16.68
CA ALA A 35 -12.57 -36.05 16.60
C ALA A 35 -12.11 -35.18 17.78
N MET A 36 -12.08 -35.73 19.00
CA MET A 36 -11.59 -35.02 20.17
C MET A 36 -10.08 -34.74 20.08
N TYR A 37 -9.30 -35.69 19.55
CA TYR A 37 -7.87 -35.47 19.31
C TYR A 37 -7.62 -34.38 18.26
N GLN A 38 -8.42 -34.35 17.20
CA GLN A 38 -8.33 -33.32 16.18
C GLN A 38 -8.67 -31.94 16.76
N PHE A 39 -9.69 -31.84 17.61
CA PHE A 39 -10.02 -30.60 18.30
C PHE A 39 -8.83 -30.07 19.11
N ASP A 40 -8.19 -30.91 19.94
CA ASP A 40 -7.03 -30.50 20.72
C ASP A 40 -5.83 -30.10 19.84
N LEU A 41 -5.64 -30.77 18.71
CA LEU A 41 -4.62 -30.39 17.71
C LEU A 41 -4.93 -29.01 17.10
N ASP A 42 -6.19 -28.74 16.77
CA ASP A 42 -6.61 -27.48 16.19
C ASP A 42 -6.44 -26.33 17.19
N VAL A 43 -6.72 -26.55 18.47
CA VAL A 43 -6.42 -25.59 19.54
C VAL A 43 -4.93 -25.28 19.56
N LEU A 44 -4.05 -26.28 19.58
CA LEU A 44 -2.60 -26.08 19.59
C LEU A 44 -2.10 -25.33 18.34
N ASN A 45 -2.68 -25.65 17.17
CA ASN A 45 -2.37 -24.95 15.93
C ASN A 45 -2.83 -23.49 15.97
N SER A 46 -3.99 -23.21 16.58
CA SER A 46 -4.51 -21.85 16.73
C SER A 46 -3.66 -21.01 17.68
N GLU A 47 -3.19 -21.58 18.80
CA GLU A 47 -2.28 -20.93 19.73
C GLU A 47 -0.95 -20.59 19.05
N ARG A 48 -0.42 -21.53 18.26
CA ARG A 48 0.77 -21.29 17.44
C ARG A 48 0.54 -20.13 16.47
N ALA A 49 -0.54 -20.19 15.71
CA ALA A 49 -0.85 -19.15 14.72
C ALA A 49 -1.03 -17.79 15.38
N TYR A 50 -1.63 -17.73 16.57
CA TYR A 50 -1.76 -16.50 17.34
C TYR A 50 -0.38 -15.94 17.72
N VAL A 51 0.52 -16.76 18.27
CA VAL A 51 1.87 -16.31 18.65
C VAL A 51 2.70 -15.88 17.43
N ASP A 52 2.61 -16.63 16.32
CA ASP A 52 3.38 -16.34 15.11
C ASP A 52 2.88 -15.06 14.41
N ASN A 53 1.59 -14.75 14.49
CA ASN A 53 0.97 -13.62 13.78
C ASN A 53 0.62 -12.41 14.66
N THR A 54 0.80 -12.48 15.98
CA THR A 54 0.56 -11.34 16.88
C THR A 54 1.87 -10.65 17.18
N GLN A 55 2.05 -9.44 16.67
CA GLN A 55 3.14 -8.56 17.04
C GLN A 55 2.63 -7.55 18.08
N PRO A 56 3.34 -7.34 19.20
CA PRO A 56 3.01 -6.26 20.11
C PRO A 56 3.20 -4.90 19.40
N ILE A 57 2.29 -3.96 19.65
CA ILE A 57 2.50 -2.57 19.23
C ILE A 57 3.45 -1.95 20.25
N PHE A 58 4.68 -1.68 19.83
CA PHE A 58 5.69 -1.09 20.69
C PHE A 58 5.43 0.40 20.91
N VAL A 59 5.67 0.88 22.13
CA VAL A 59 5.41 2.28 22.56
C VAL A 59 6.71 3.09 22.65
N THR A 60 7.87 2.43 22.58
CA THR A 60 9.20 3.02 22.80
C THR A 60 10.16 2.72 21.66
N GLU A 61 11.02 3.69 21.30
CA GLU A 61 11.96 3.67 20.18
C GLU A 61 12.93 2.46 20.18
N ASP A 62 13.23 1.87 21.35
CA ASP A 62 14.18 0.73 21.46
C ASP A 62 13.65 -0.62 20.90
N ASP A 63 12.37 -0.71 20.54
CA ASP A 63 11.74 -1.93 20.02
C ASP A 63 11.44 -1.88 18.49
N GLU A 64 11.83 -0.80 17.80
CA GLU A 64 11.61 -0.60 16.35
C GLU A 64 12.34 -1.62 15.44
N ASP A 65 13.24 -2.43 16.00
CA ASP A 65 14.16 -3.29 15.23
C ASP A 65 13.64 -4.70 14.91
N SER A 66 12.34 -4.99 15.11
CA SER A 66 11.79 -6.25 14.59
C SER A 66 11.72 -6.20 13.05
N VAL A 67 12.37 -7.18 12.40
CA VAL A 67 12.42 -7.31 10.92
C VAL A 67 11.02 -7.33 10.31
N ASP A 68 10.03 -7.85 11.03
CA ASP A 68 8.65 -7.93 10.59
C ASP A 68 7.94 -6.57 10.66
N PHE A 69 8.17 -5.76 11.71
CA PHE A 69 7.60 -4.42 11.80
C PHE A 69 8.08 -3.52 10.66
N LYS A 70 9.39 -3.52 10.35
CA LYS A 70 9.93 -2.75 9.21
C LYS A 70 9.34 -3.18 7.86
N ARG A 71 8.97 -4.45 7.71
CA ARG A 71 8.28 -4.96 6.50
C ARG A 71 6.83 -4.47 6.44
N TYR A 72 6.12 -4.50 7.56
CA TYR A 72 4.76 -3.98 7.66
C TYR A 72 4.72 -2.48 7.45
N GLU A 73 5.56 -1.72 8.15
CA GLU A 73 5.75 -0.28 7.98
C GLU A 73 5.98 0.04 6.50
N LYS A 74 6.98 -0.57 5.86
CA LYS A 74 7.23 -0.34 4.44
C LYS A 74 6.04 -0.69 3.52
N ALA A 75 5.23 -1.69 3.87
CA ALA A 75 4.06 -2.08 3.10
C ALA A 75 2.86 -1.13 3.28
N ILE A 76 2.74 -0.50 4.44
CA ILE A 76 1.61 0.41 4.77
C ILE A 76 1.97 1.88 4.62
N THR A 77 3.25 2.24 4.62
CA THR A 77 3.71 3.62 4.44
C THR A 77 3.57 4.01 2.97
N VAL A 78 2.53 4.79 2.67
CA VAL A 78 2.42 5.51 1.41
C VAL A 78 3.28 6.75 1.49
N THR A 79 4.39 6.77 0.77
CA THR A 79 5.17 8.00 0.57
C THR A 79 4.55 8.78 -0.58
N ASP A 80 3.62 9.68 -0.25
CA ASP A 80 3.20 10.69 -1.20
C ASP A 80 4.28 11.78 -1.28
N VAL A 81 4.72 12.08 -2.49
CA VAL A 81 5.68 13.17 -2.75
C VAL A 81 4.86 14.30 -3.33
N TYR A 82 4.14 14.98 -2.43
CA TYR A 82 3.35 16.15 -2.79
C TYR A 82 4.18 17.41 -2.57
N HIS A 83 4.27 18.24 -3.61
CA HIS A 83 4.86 19.57 -3.56
C HIS A 83 3.75 20.61 -3.44
N GLU A 84 3.84 21.50 -2.45
CA GLU A 84 2.93 22.64 -2.35
C GLU A 84 3.13 23.57 -3.54
N THR A 85 2.11 23.71 -4.39
CA THR A 85 2.17 24.61 -5.56
C THR A 85 1.31 25.85 -5.35
N LYS A 86 1.70 26.96 -6.00
CA LYS A 86 0.95 28.23 -5.93
C LYS A 86 -0.27 28.29 -6.84
N ASN A 87 -0.61 27.19 -7.51
CA ASN A 87 -1.68 27.13 -8.51
C ASN A 87 -2.85 26.25 -8.01
N ARG A 88 -4.02 26.38 -8.66
CA ARG A 88 -5.24 25.65 -8.26
C ARG A 88 -5.29 24.18 -8.74
N PHE A 89 -4.27 23.71 -9.45
CA PHE A 89 -4.26 22.41 -10.13
C PHE A 89 -3.43 21.42 -9.31
N ALA A 90 -4.09 20.68 -8.41
CA ALA A 90 -3.44 19.80 -7.44
C ALA A 90 -2.47 18.78 -8.07
N TRP A 91 -2.80 18.26 -9.25
CA TRP A 91 -1.97 17.29 -9.97
C TRP A 91 -0.57 17.81 -10.30
N VAL A 92 -0.36 19.12 -10.36
CA VAL A 92 0.97 19.70 -10.57
C VAL A 92 1.87 19.39 -9.37
N GLY A 93 1.32 19.41 -8.15
CA GLY A 93 2.06 19.06 -6.92
C GLY A 93 2.44 17.59 -6.82
N GLU A 94 1.79 16.71 -7.57
CA GLU A 94 2.10 15.27 -7.63
C GLU A 94 3.29 14.96 -8.58
N ILE A 95 3.81 15.97 -9.29
CA ILE A 95 4.91 15.79 -10.23
C ILE A 95 6.23 15.62 -9.47
N LYS A 96 6.71 14.38 -9.43
CA LYS A 96 7.99 14.00 -8.78
C LYS A 96 9.24 14.58 -9.45
N ASN A 97 9.16 14.91 -10.74
CA ASN A 97 10.31 15.46 -11.45
C ASN A 97 10.39 16.96 -11.18
N GLU A 98 11.31 17.38 -10.32
CA GLU A 98 11.49 18.77 -9.88
C GLU A 98 11.70 19.74 -11.04
N HIS A 99 12.42 19.33 -12.09
CA HIS A 99 12.64 20.13 -13.29
C HIS A 99 11.31 20.40 -14.02
N LEU A 100 10.50 19.35 -14.21
CA LEU A 100 9.19 19.47 -14.85
C LEU A 100 8.21 20.26 -13.97
N LEU A 101 8.22 20.03 -12.65
CA LEU A 101 7.43 20.77 -11.69
C LEU A 101 7.71 22.27 -11.80
N ALA A 102 8.98 22.67 -11.74
CA ALA A 102 9.38 24.07 -11.86
C ALA A 102 8.98 24.67 -13.22
N ALA A 103 9.08 23.91 -14.32
CA ALA A 103 8.61 24.34 -15.63
C ALA A 103 7.09 24.59 -15.63
N LEU A 104 6.31 23.70 -15.03
CA LEU A 104 4.86 23.81 -14.91
C LEU A 104 4.46 25.01 -14.04
N GLU A 105 5.18 25.29 -12.95
CA GLU A 105 4.92 26.45 -12.09
C GLU A 105 5.17 27.81 -12.78
N LYS A 106 5.99 27.83 -13.85
CA LYS A 106 6.20 29.04 -14.66
C LYS A 106 5.12 29.25 -15.72
N LEU A 107 4.26 28.27 -15.98
CA LEU A 107 3.13 28.44 -16.90
C LEU A 107 2.04 29.32 -16.27
N ASN A 108 1.36 30.09 -17.12
CA ASN A 108 0.18 30.83 -16.67
C ASN A 108 -1.02 29.88 -16.45
N ALA A 109 -2.02 30.36 -15.69
CA ALA A 109 -3.19 29.55 -15.33
C ALA A 109 -4.00 29.03 -16.54
N LYS A 110 -4.05 29.75 -17.66
CA LYS A 110 -4.78 29.31 -18.87
C LYS A 110 -4.05 28.19 -19.60
N ASP A 111 -2.72 28.20 -19.56
CA ASP A 111 -1.89 27.15 -20.15
C ASP A 111 -1.93 25.89 -19.28
N LEU A 112 -1.94 26.05 -17.95
CA LEU A 112 -2.17 24.95 -17.02
C LEU A 112 -3.59 24.38 -17.13
N GLU A 113 -4.61 25.22 -17.31
CA GLU A 113 -5.98 24.77 -17.58
C GLU A 113 -6.06 23.94 -18.86
N LEU A 114 -5.41 24.39 -19.93
CA LEU A 114 -5.32 23.63 -21.18
C LEU A 114 -4.59 22.30 -21.00
N LEU A 115 -3.47 22.27 -20.26
CA LEU A 115 -2.75 21.03 -19.97
C LEU A 115 -3.56 20.09 -19.08
N THR A 116 -4.33 20.62 -18.13
CA THR A 116 -5.20 19.82 -17.27
C THR A 116 -6.22 19.08 -18.13
N LEU A 117 -6.93 19.78 -19.02
CA LEU A 117 -7.88 19.14 -19.92
C LEU A 117 -7.20 18.15 -20.88
N PHE A 118 -6.08 18.53 -21.49
CA PHE A 118 -5.47 17.75 -22.57
C PHE A 118 -4.66 16.54 -22.07
N ALA A 119 -3.82 16.72 -21.05
CA ALA A 119 -2.85 15.71 -20.61
C ALA A 119 -3.29 14.97 -19.35
N TYR A 120 -3.95 15.66 -18.40
CA TYR A 120 -4.39 15.05 -17.14
C TYR A 120 -5.76 14.38 -17.27
N GLU A 121 -6.75 15.08 -17.86
CA GLU A 121 -8.11 14.54 -18.06
C GLU A 121 -8.29 13.80 -19.39
N GLY A 122 -7.35 13.93 -20.32
CA GLY A 122 -7.33 13.18 -21.59
C GLY A 122 -8.33 13.64 -22.65
N TYR A 123 -8.80 14.88 -22.59
CA TYR A 123 -9.75 15.42 -23.56
C TYR A 123 -9.11 15.61 -24.94
N THR A 124 -9.88 15.33 -25.98
CA THR A 124 -9.47 15.61 -27.36
C THR A 124 -9.49 17.11 -27.66
N VAL A 125 -8.73 17.55 -28.67
CA VAL A 125 -8.75 18.94 -29.14
C VAL A 125 -10.17 19.40 -29.51
N THR A 126 -11.02 18.49 -30.00
CA THR A 126 -12.41 18.79 -30.37
C THR A 126 -13.29 19.07 -29.15
N GLU A 127 -13.09 18.35 -28.04
CA GLU A 127 -13.82 18.55 -26.79
C GLU A 127 -13.35 19.82 -26.09
N ILE A 128 -12.04 20.03 -26.03
CA ILE A 128 -11.44 21.24 -25.46
C ILE A 128 -11.91 22.49 -26.23
N SER A 129 -12.07 22.40 -27.55
CA SER A 129 -12.60 23.48 -28.39
C SER A 129 -14.00 23.93 -27.95
N LYS A 130 -14.84 22.97 -27.54
CA LYS A 130 -16.18 23.25 -27.02
C LYS A 130 -16.13 23.83 -25.61
N VAL A 131 -15.31 23.24 -24.72
CA VAL A 131 -15.17 23.66 -23.32
C VAL A 131 -14.61 25.08 -23.20
N LEU A 132 -13.53 25.37 -23.94
CA LEU A 132 -12.85 26.67 -23.88
C LEU A 132 -13.39 27.68 -24.90
N HIS A 133 -14.45 27.34 -25.65
CA HIS A 133 -15.06 28.17 -26.68
C HIS A 133 -14.05 28.80 -27.66
N CYS A 134 -13.11 28.00 -28.15
CA CYS A 134 -12.06 28.44 -29.06
C CYS A 134 -11.85 27.46 -30.21
N SER A 135 -11.27 27.91 -31.32
CA SER A 135 -11.09 27.05 -32.49
C SER A 135 -10.07 25.93 -32.24
N GLN A 136 -10.30 24.74 -32.82
CA GLN A 136 -9.35 23.61 -32.72
C GLN A 136 -7.93 23.98 -33.17
N PRO A 137 -7.71 24.73 -34.28
CA PRO A 137 -6.37 25.18 -34.65
C PRO A 137 -5.70 26.03 -33.56
N THR A 138 -6.45 26.92 -32.90
CA THR A 138 -5.93 27.73 -31.78
C THR A 138 -5.42 26.85 -30.65
N ILE A 139 -6.18 25.81 -30.28
CA ILE A 139 -5.77 24.86 -29.24
C ILE A 139 -4.51 24.11 -29.65
N SER A 140 -4.46 23.56 -30.87
CA SER A 140 -3.27 22.86 -31.35
C SER A 140 -2.02 23.74 -31.35
N ILE A 141 -2.15 25.02 -31.72
CA ILE A 141 -1.05 25.99 -31.68
C ILE A 141 -0.59 26.23 -30.23
N LYS A 142 -1.53 26.41 -29.29
CA LYS A 142 -1.20 26.59 -27.87
C LYS A 142 -0.50 25.37 -27.28
N ILE A 143 -1.00 24.16 -27.55
CA ILE A 143 -0.36 22.91 -27.12
C ILE A 143 1.07 22.85 -27.65
N LYS A 144 1.29 23.07 -28.95
CA LYS A 144 2.64 23.10 -29.55
C LYS A 144 3.56 24.12 -28.88
N ARG A 145 3.06 25.32 -28.58
CA ARG A 145 3.82 26.37 -27.87
C ARG A 145 4.22 25.90 -26.47
N ILE A 146 3.29 25.36 -25.70
CA ILE A 146 3.54 24.85 -24.34
C ILE A 146 4.53 23.69 -24.39
N THR A 147 4.35 22.72 -25.30
CA THR A 147 5.29 21.60 -25.47
C THR A 147 6.70 22.08 -25.79
N LYS A 148 6.85 23.11 -26.65
CA LYS A 148 8.17 23.68 -26.96
C LYS A 148 8.79 24.35 -25.74
N PHE A 149 7.99 25.08 -24.96
CA PHE A 149 8.44 25.69 -23.71
C PHE A 149 8.93 24.64 -22.72
N LEU A 150 8.11 23.61 -22.42
CA LEU A 150 8.46 22.55 -21.48
C LEU A 150 9.73 21.78 -21.90
N LYS A 151 9.91 21.52 -23.20
CA LYS A 151 11.10 20.82 -23.72
C LYS A 151 12.38 21.65 -23.62
N ASN A 152 12.28 22.97 -23.72
CA ASN A 152 13.41 23.89 -23.74
C ASN A 152 13.56 24.65 -22.43
N PHE A 153 12.90 24.20 -21.35
CA PHE A 153 12.96 24.87 -20.07
C PHE A 153 14.34 24.64 -19.44
N GLU A 154 15.09 25.72 -19.25
CA GLU A 154 16.34 25.71 -18.48
C GLU A 154 15.99 25.87 -17.00
N PHE A 155 16.31 24.83 -16.23
CA PHE A 155 16.14 24.84 -14.78
C PHE A 155 17.40 25.42 -14.16
N ASP A 156 17.32 26.67 -13.72
CA ASP A 156 18.35 27.25 -12.87
C ASP A 156 18.15 26.69 -11.46
N ALA A 157 18.95 25.68 -11.12
CA ALA A 157 19.03 25.15 -9.77
C ALA A 157 19.84 26.12 -8.90
N MET A 158 19.31 27.32 -8.67
CA MET A 158 19.85 28.32 -7.75
C MET A 158 18.73 28.81 -6.86
N ASP A 159 18.49 28.04 -5.79
CA ASP A 159 18.35 28.49 -4.41
C ASP A 159 18.31 27.26 -3.47
#